data_AF-A0A537M113-F1
#
_entry.id   AF-A0A537M113-F1
#
_cell.length_a   1.000
_cell.length_b   1.000
_cell.length_c   1.000
_cell.angle_alpha   90.00
_cell.angle_beta   90.00
_cell.angle_gamma   90.00
#
_symmetry.space_group_name_H-M   'P 1'
#
loop_
_entity.id
_entity.type
_entity.pdbx_description
1 polymer ?
#
loop_
_entity_poly.entity_id
_entity_poly.type
_entity_poly.pdbx_seq_one_letter_code
_entity_poly.pdbx_strand_id
1 'polypeptide(L)'
;MKTSRGGATDTVRFANRSEEEFAKILDFYGIRWEYEPRTFPLEWDDRGRVIESFNPDFYLPEVDLFIELTTLKQSLVTRKNRKVRRLRELYPGVNIKIFYGRDFRQLLLKYGLRPTAAAR
;
A
#
# COMPACT_ATOMS: atom_id res chain seq x y z
N MET A 1 16.31 32.68 2.82
CA MET A 1 15.29 32.89 3.87
C MET A 1 14.16 31.89 3.62
N LYS A 2 14.06 30.85 4.47
CA LYS A 2 12.95 29.86 4.64
C LYS A 2 12.54 29.04 3.39
N THR A 3 12.30 27.73 3.37
CA THR A 3 12.14 26.66 4.37
C THR A 3 11.99 25.33 3.60
N SER A 4 12.64 24.26 4.06
CA SER A 4 12.26 22.83 3.94
C SER A 4 11.57 22.32 2.66
N ARG A 5 12.31 21.57 1.84
CA ARG A 5 11.76 20.59 0.89
C ARG A 5 11.26 19.38 1.70
N GLY A 6 10.10 19.53 2.33
CA GLY A 6 9.40 18.39 2.92
C GLY A 6 8.75 17.60 1.79
N GLY A 7 9.18 16.36 1.54
CA GLY A 7 8.52 15.47 0.57
C GLY A 7 7.10 15.11 1.03
N ALA A 8 6.30 14.47 0.17
CA ALA A 8 4.98 13.97 0.57
C ALA A 8 5.07 13.07 1.82
N THR A 9 6.14 12.27 1.91
CA THR A 9 6.48 11.46 3.09
C THR A 9 6.62 12.27 4.38
N ASP A 10 7.17 13.48 4.36
CA ASP A 10 7.48 14.27 5.58
C ASP A 10 6.22 14.81 6.28
N THR A 11 5.06 14.74 5.61
CA THR A 11 3.76 15.17 6.14
C THR A 11 2.88 14.02 6.61
N VAL A 12 3.25 12.77 6.32
CA VAL A 12 2.47 11.58 6.65
C VAL A 12 3.00 10.92 7.91
N ARG A 13 2.10 10.57 8.84
CA ARG A 13 2.42 9.78 10.03
C ARG A 13 2.16 8.31 9.73
N PHE A 14 3.22 7.58 9.39
CA PHE A 14 3.17 6.14 9.15
C PHE A 14 2.96 5.34 10.45
N ALA A 15 2.28 4.20 10.36
CA ALA A 15 2.05 3.33 11.50
C ALA A 15 3.33 2.58 11.90
N ASN A 16 4.24 2.33 10.96
CA ASN A 16 5.55 1.74 11.24
C ASN A 16 6.65 2.19 10.28
N ARG A 17 7.91 1.90 10.66
CA ARG A 17 9.11 2.25 9.90
C ARG A 17 9.17 1.63 8.49
N SER A 18 8.59 0.44 8.29
CA SER A 18 8.64 -0.21 6.97
C SER A 18 7.77 0.51 5.94
N GLU A 19 6.63 1.06 6.36
CA GLU A 19 5.78 1.91 5.52
C GLU A 19 6.48 3.22 5.15
N GLU A 20 7.11 3.88 6.13
CA GLU A 20 7.88 5.10 5.89
C GLU A 20 9.04 4.86 4.90
N GLU A 21 9.79 3.77 5.09
CA GLU A 21 10.86 3.38 4.16
C GLU A 21 10.31 3.11 2.75
N PHE A 22 9.14 2.49 2.64
CA PHE A 22 8.48 2.24 1.36
C PHE A 22 8.08 3.53 0.66
N ALA A 23 7.46 4.47 1.38
CA ALA A 23 7.08 5.79 0.87
C ALA A 23 8.30 6.58 0.36
N LYS A 24 9.40 6.57 1.12
CA LYS A 24 10.68 7.20 0.70
C LYS A 24 11.20 6.62 -0.60
N ILE A 25 11.08 5.31 -0.78
CA ILE A 25 11.51 4.66 -2.01
C ILE A 25 10.59 5.09 -3.18
N LEU A 26 9.27 5.11 -2.99
CA LEU A 26 8.33 5.58 -4.01
C LEU A 26 8.63 7.03 -4.41
N ASP A 27 8.85 7.91 -3.44
CA ASP A 27 9.27 9.32 -3.64
C ASP A 27 10.59 9.40 -4.42
N PHE A 28 11.58 8.57 -4.08
CA PHE A 28 12.87 8.52 -4.78
C PHE A 28 12.72 8.15 -6.27
N TYR A 29 11.78 7.26 -6.60
CA TYR A 29 11.45 6.91 -7.97
C TYR A 29 10.38 7.84 -8.59
N GLY A 30 9.91 8.86 -7.88
CA GLY A 30 8.86 9.78 -8.37
C GLY A 30 7.52 9.09 -8.67
N ILE A 31 7.25 7.95 -8.04
CA ILE A 31 6.00 7.21 -8.20
C ILE A 31 4.96 7.86 -7.31
N ARG A 32 3.81 8.25 -7.86
CA ARG A 32 2.70 8.78 -7.06
C ARG A 32 2.07 7.69 -6.20
N TRP A 33 1.77 8.04 -4.96
CA TRP A 33 1.16 7.14 -4.00
C TRP A 33 0.20 7.86 -3.05
N GLU A 34 -0.71 7.08 -2.47
CA GLU A 34 -1.61 7.48 -1.40
C GLU A 34 -1.46 6.49 -0.24
N TYR A 35 -1.39 6.98 1.01
CA TYR A 35 -1.25 6.16 2.21
C TYR A 35 -2.61 5.92 2.85
N GLU A 36 -2.90 4.66 3.21
CA GLU A 36 -4.20 4.21 3.75
C GLU A 36 -5.43 4.80 3.00
N PRO A 37 -5.46 4.70 1.66
CA PRO A 37 -6.38 5.45 0.79
C PRO A 37 -7.85 5.05 0.94
N ARG A 38 -8.10 3.80 1.35
CA ARG A 38 -9.46 3.25 1.35
C ARG A 38 -9.58 2.04 2.26
N THR A 39 -10.60 2.06 3.11
CA THR A 39 -11.03 0.89 3.88
C THR A 39 -12.10 0.09 3.15
N PHE A 40 -11.94 -1.23 3.11
CA PHE A 40 -12.88 -2.18 2.53
C PHE A 40 -13.52 -3.03 3.62
N PRO A 41 -14.84 -2.93 3.85
CA PRO A 41 -15.57 -3.88 4.68
C PRO A 41 -15.51 -5.30 4.10
N LEU A 42 -15.21 -6.31 4.93
CA LEU A 42 -15.08 -7.72 4.52
C LEU A 42 -16.11 -8.65 5.18
N GLU A 43 -16.61 -8.27 6.35
CA GLU A 43 -17.56 -9.05 7.13
C GLU A 43 -18.49 -8.11 7.91
N TRP A 44 -19.74 -8.53 8.04
CA TRP A 44 -20.80 -7.81 8.76
C TRP A 44 -21.52 -8.75 9.71
N ASP A 45 -22.03 -8.22 10.82
CA ASP A 45 -22.91 -8.96 11.73
C ASP A 45 -24.37 -8.98 11.22
N ASP A 46 -25.24 -9.69 11.94
CA ASP A 46 -26.68 -9.82 11.61
C ASP A 46 -27.44 -8.47 11.60
N ARG A 47 -26.84 -7.41 12.15
CA ARG A 47 -27.40 -6.05 12.17
C ARG A 47 -26.80 -5.17 11.09
N GLY A 48 -25.99 -5.74 10.18
CA GLY A 48 -25.33 -5.02 9.10
C GLY A 48 -24.14 -4.15 9.53
N ARG A 49 -23.60 -4.34 10.75
CA ARG A 49 -22.42 -3.59 11.21
C ARG A 49 -21.15 -4.28 10.74
N VAL A 50 -20.19 -3.51 10.23
CA VAL A 50 -18.88 -4.04 9.80
C VAL A 50 -18.12 -4.57 11.02
N ILE A 51 -17.72 -5.84 10.98
CA ILE A 51 -16.92 -6.50 12.05
C ILE A 51 -15.51 -6.87 11.60
N GLU A 52 -15.28 -7.00 10.29
CA GLU A 52 -13.94 -7.12 9.72
C GLU A 52 -13.80 -6.18 8.53
N SER A 53 -12.69 -5.46 8.48
CA SER A 53 -12.30 -4.64 7.35
C SER A 53 -10.85 -4.90 6.94
N PHE A 54 -10.51 -4.40 5.77
CA PHE A 54 -9.17 -4.41 5.19
C PHE A 54 -8.82 -3.01 4.71
N ASN A 55 -7.68 -2.49 5.15
CA ASN A 55 -7.18 -1.17 4.80
C ASN A 55 -5.80 -1.37 4.21
N PRO A 56 -5.64 -1.35 2.86
CA PRO A 56 -4.33 -1.48 2.25
C PRO A 56 -3.42 -0.33 2.66
N ASP A 57 -2.14 -0.64 2.89
CA ASP A 57 -1.16 0.36 3.33
C ASP A 57 -0.95 1.49 2.29
N PHE A 58 -0.94 1.15 0.99
CA PHE A 58 -0.74 2.12 -0.09
C PHE A 58 -1.64 1.88 -1.31
N TYR A 59 -1.85 2.93 -2.11
CA TYR A 59 -2.36 2.85 -3.48
C TYR A 59 -1.46 3.58 -4.45
N LEU A 60 -1.22 2.99 -5.62
CA LEU A 60 -0.46 3.55 -6.73
C LEU A 60 -1.43 3.90 -7.88
N PRO A 61 -1.84 5.17 -8.03
CA PRO A 61 -2.88 5.55 -8.98
C PRO A 61 -2.54 5.29 -10.44
N GLU A 62 -1.25 5.34 -10.80
CA GLU A 62 -0.79 5.21 -12.19
C GLU A 62 -0.99 3.82 -12.78
N VAL A 63 -1.08 2.81 -11.91
CA VAL A 63 -1.23 1.40 -12.31
C VAL A 63 -2.44 0.74 -11.65
N ASP A 64 -3.32 1.54 -11.02
CA ASP A 64 -4.49 1.10 -10.28
C ASP A 64 -4.16 -0.12 -9.39
N LEU A 65 -3.27 0.07 -8.41
CA LEU A 65 -2.75 -1.01 -7.58
C LEU A 65 -2.73 -0.63 -6.10
N PHE A 66 -3.45 -1.41 -5.29
CA PHE A 66 -3.32 -1.42 -3.84
C PHE A 66 -2.15 -2.31 -3.40
N ILE A 67 -1.43 -1.85 -2.40
CA ILE A 67 -0.24 -2.48 -1.83
C ILE A 67 -0.45 -2.69 -0.34
N GLU A 68 -0.21 -3.92 0.09
CA GLU A 68 -0.17 -4.31 1.50
C GLU A 68 1.25 -4.79 1.82
N LEU A 69 1.96 -4.10 2.70
CA LEU A 69 3.27 -4.51 3.18
C LEU A 69 3.12 -5.67 4.17
N THR A 70 4.00 -6.66 4.09
CA THR A 70 4.04 -7.77 5.03
C THR A 70 5.46 -7.98 5.56
N THR A 71 5.52 -8.43 6.81
CA THR A 71 6.74 -8.93 7.45
C THR A 71 6.84 -10.45 7.24
N LEU A 72 7.98 -11.05 7.61
CA LEU A 72 8.23 -12.48 7.46
C LEU A 72 7.54 -13.37 8.50
N LYS A 73 6.83 -12.79 9.48
CA LYS A 73 6.13 -13.57 10.49
C LYS A 73 4.95 -14.30 9.86
N GLN A 74 5.12 -15.60 9.61
CA GLN A 74 4.17 -16.43 8.86
C GLN A 74 2.73 -16.36 9.36
N SER A 75 2.51 -16.28 10.68
CA SER A 75 1.17 -16.18 11.25
C SER A 75 0.43 -14.88 10.87
N LEU A 76 1.17 -13.78 10.67
CA LEU A 76 0.59 -12.52 10.17
C LEU A 76 0.28 -12.61 8.68
N VAL A 77 1.18 -13.22 7.90
CA VAL A 77 1.00 -13.43 6.46
C VAL A 77 -0.26 -14.27 6.17
N THR A 78 -0.53 -15.31 6.96
CA THR A 78 -1.74 -16.14 6.79
C THR A 78 -3.03 -15.32 6.99
N ARG A 79 -3.08 -14.48 8.04
CA ARG A 79 -4.23 -13.62 8.31
C ARG A 79 -4.43 -12.59 7.21
N LYS A 80 -3.36 -11.92 6.75
CA LYS A 80 -3.43 -10.96 5.64
C LYS A 80 -3.93 -11.65 4.36
N ASN A 81 -3.41 -12.83 4.02
CA ASN A 81 -3.86 -13.58 2.85
C ASN A 81 -5.33 -13.99 2.92
N ARG A 82 -5.85 -14.38 4.08
CA ARG A 82 -7.29 -14.65 4.24
C ARG A 82 -8.12 -13.42 3.90
N LYS A 83 -7.77 -12.26 4.46
CA LYS A 83 -8.47 -11.00 4.18
C LYS A 83 -8.40 -10.61 2.70
N VAL A 84 -7.24 -10.77 2.06
CA VAL A 84 -7.08 -10.48 0.62
C VAL A 84 -7.91 -11.41 -0.25
N ARG A 85 -8.04 -12.70 0.10
CA ARG A 85 -8.95 -13.61 -0.61
C ARG A 85 -10.39 -13.12 -0.49
N ARG A 86 -10.83 -12.80 0.72
CA ARG A 86 -12.18 -12.26 0.96
C ARG A 86 -12.44 -10.94 0.24
N LEU A 87 -11.44 -10.06 0.21
CA LEU A 87 -11.50 -8.82 -0.56
C LEU A 87 -11.74 -9.10 -2.05
N ARG A 88 -11.00 -10.04 -2.65
CA ARG A 88 -11.16 -10.39 -4.07
C ARG A 88 -12.51 -11.02 -4.38
N GLU A 89 -13.09 -11.76 -3.44
CA GLU A 89 -14.46 -12.30 -3.58
C GLU A 89 -15.50 -11.18 -3.61
N LEU A 90 -15.39 -10.21 -2.70
CA LEU A 90 -16.37 -9.12 -2.55
C LEU A 90 -16.16 -7.97 -3.55
N TYR A 91 -14.91 -7.74 -3.95
CA TYR A 91 -14.48 -6.63 -4.78
C TYR A 91 -13.56 -7.13 -5.92
N PRO A 92 -14.10 -7.84 -6.92
CA PRO A 92 -13.28 -8.48 -7.96
C PRO A 92 -12.49 -7.49 -8.83
N GLY A 93 -12.91 -6.22 -8.89
CA GLY A 93 -12.18 -5.16 -9.59
C GLY A 93 -11.00 -4.58 -8.82
N VAL A 94 -10.81 -4.93 -7.55
CA VAL A 94 -9.72 -4.38 -6.73
C VAL A 94 -8.43 -5.13 -7.00
N ASN A 95 -7.50 -4.46 -7.68
CA ASN A 95 -6.15 -4.97 -7.90
C ASN A 95 -5.29 -4.72 -6.64
N ILE A 96 -5.00 -5.80 -5.93
CA ILE A 96 -4.20 -5.75 -4.69
C ILE A 96 -3.05 -6.74 -4.71
N LYS A 97 -1.92 -6.35 -4.13
CA LYS A 97 -0.75 -7.21 -3.90
C LYS A 97 -0.19 -7.07 -2.48
N ILE A 98 0.21 -8.21 -1.93
CA ILE A 98 0.98 -8.28 -0.69
C ILE A 98 2.47 -8.25 -1.05
N PHE A 99 3.23 -7.37 -0.41
CA PHE A 99 4.66 -7.15 -0.66
C PHE A 99 5.51 -7.42 0.57
N TYR A 100 6.65 -8.08 0.35
CA TYR A 100 7.76 -8.00 1.27
C TYR A 100 8.59 -6.77 0.89
N GLY A 101 9.05 -5.98 1.88
CA GLY A 101 9.87 -4.79 1.60
C GLY A 101 11.11 -5.06 0.72
N ARG A 102 11.65 -6.28 0.76
CA ARG A 102 12.76 -6.74 -0.09
C ARG A 102 12.40 -6.94 -1.58
N ASP A 103 11.13 -7.11 -1.91
CA ASP A 103 10.67 -7.46 -3.26
C ASP A 103 10.34 -6.23 -4.11
N PHE A 104 10.50 -5.02 -3.58
CA PHE A 104 10.12 -3.79 -4.26
C PHE A 104 10.84 -3.58 -5.60
N ARG A 105 12.12 -3.94 -5.73
CA ARG A 105 12.84 -3.84 -7.02
C ARG A 105 12.20 -4.69 -8.12
N GLN A 106 11.70 -5.87 -7.79
CA GLN A 106 11.00 -6.72 -8.76
C GLN A 106 9.66 -6.11 -9.18
N LEU A 107 9.03 -5.34 -8.29
CA LEU A 107 7.78 -4.65 -8.59
C LEU A 107 7.96 -3.61 -9.70
N LEU A 108 8.97 -2.75 -9.54
CA LEU A 108 9.28 -1.70 -10.51
C LEU A 108 9.47 -2.28 -11.91
N LEU A 109 10.24 -3.36 -11.98
CA LEU A 109 10.48 -4.08 -13.23
C LEU A 109 9.19 -4.67 -13.81
N LYS A 110 8.35 -5.31 -12.98
CA LYS A 110 7.13 -6.00 -13.42
C LYS A 110 6.07 -5.05 -13.98
N TYR A 111 5.92 -3.85 -13.42
CA TYR A 111 4.91 -2.89 -13.87
C TYR A 111 5.45 -1.80 -14.78
N GLY A 112 6.73 -1.87 -15.16
CA GLY A 112 7.35 -0.83 -15.98
C GLY A 112 7.34 0.55 -15.31
N LEU A 113 7.21 0.59 -13.97
CA LEU A 113 7.31 1.80 -13.17
C LEU A 113 8.76 2.27 -13.27
N ARG A 114 8.98 3.21 -14.17
CA ARG A 114 10.28 3.83 -14.38
C ARG A 114 10.36 5.07 -13.51
N PRO A 115 11.54 5.38 -12.93
CA PRO A 115 11.72 6.65 -12.28
C PRO A 115 11.32 7.75 -13.27
N THR A 116 10.34 8.57 -12.91
CA THR A 116 10.19 9.84 -13.61
C THR A 116 11.48 10.61 -13.33
N ALA A 117 12.23 10.94 -14.37
CA ALA A 117 13.37 11.85 -14.23
C ALA A 117 12.87 13.07 -13.47
N ALA A 118 13.34 13.25 -12.23
CA ALA A 118 12.75 14.17 -11.29
C ALA A 118 12.59 15.55 -11.93
N ALA A 119 11.43 16.17 -11.69
CA ALA A 119 11.22 17.60 -11.85
C ALA A 119 12.46 18.33 -11.32
N ARG A 120 13.13 19.05 -12.22
CA ARG A 120 14.26 19.93 -11.89
C ARG A 120 13.79 21.09 -11.03
#